data_AF-A0A2T5CDC7-F1
#
_entry.id   AF-A0A2T5CDC7-F1
#
_cell.length_a   1.000
_cell.length_b   1.000
_cell.length_c   1.000
_cell.angle_alpha   90.00
_cell.angle_beta   90.00
_cell.angle_gamma   90.00
#
_symmetry.space_group_name_H-M   'P 1'
#
loop_
_entity.id
_entity.type
_entity.pdbx_description
1 polymer ?
#
loop_
_entity_poly.entity_id
_entity_poly.type
_entity_poly.pdbx_seq_one_letter_code
_entity_poly.pdbx_strand_id
1 'polypeptide(L)'
;MQEIRLKRMNHPDLVFNGDLVASVDDQRMTASIHTRLQLSLYKTAVGRFILALALHHFPSSEPKTFHGALAFDSFATIRDFLASEDGRALSDTAGQLLERTGHAPRSAMRAPTRMHQRSGHV
;
A
#
# COMPACT_ATOMS: atom_id res chain seq x y z
N MET A 1 10.43 -18.50 4.20
CA MET A 1 9.44 -18.80 3.15
C MET A 1 8.38 -19.74 3.68
N GLN A 2 7.13 -19.29 3.61
CA GLN A 2 5.93 -20.02 4.02
C GLN A 2 4.96 -20.08 2.85
N GLU A 3 4.02 -21.03 2.87
CA GLU A 3 2.90 -21.03 1.93
C GLU A 3 1.95 -19.88 2.29
N ILE A 4 1.71 -19.00 1.34
CA ILE A 4 0.81 -17.85 1.45
C ILE A 4 -0.39 -18.10 0.56
N ARG A 5 -1.59 -17.90 1.13
CA ARG A 5 -2.86 -18.06 0.43
C ARG A 5 -3.64 -16.75 0.46
N LEU A 6 -3.84 -16.16 -0.71
CA LEU A 6 -4.58 -14.91 -0.87
C LEU A 6 -5.91 -15.17 -1.57
N LYS A 7 -7.00 -14.69 -0.97
CA LYS A 7 -8.31 -14.67 -1.63
C LYS A 7 -8.28 -13.76 -2.85
N ARG A 8 -9.03 -14.10 -3.90
CA ARG A 8 -9.23 -13.23 -5.07
C ARG A 8 -10.72 -13.13 -5.37
N MET A 9 -11.21 -11.93 -5.64
CA MET A 9 -12.62 -11.72 -5.97
C MET A 9 -12.98 -12.53 -7.22
N ASN A 10 -14.00 -13.39 -7.16
CA ASN A 10 -14.50 -14.21 -8.27
C ASN A 10 -13.46 -15.16 -8.93
N HIS A 11 -12.34 -15.43 -8.26
CA HIS A 11 -11.28 -16.30 -8.75
C HIS A 11 -10.81 -17.24 -7.65
N PRO A 12 -10.22 -18.40 -8.00
CA PRO A 12 -9.61 -19.28 -7.01
C PRO A 12 -8.48 -18.56 -6.26
N ASP A 13 -8.30 -18.95 -5.01
CA ASP A 13 -7.24 -18.41 -4.16
C ASP A 13 -5.88 -18.49 -4.85
N LEU A 14 -5.09 -17.43 -4.72
CA LEU A 14 -3.71 -17.42 -5.17
C LEU A 14 -2.85 -18.03 -4.07
N VAL A 15 -2.27 -19.20 -4.34
CA VAL A 15 -1.37 -19.92 -3.43
C VAL A 15 0.05 -19.84 -3.97
N PHE A 16 1.00 -19.42 -3.14
CA PHE A 16 2.41 -19.35 -3.50
C PHE A 16 3.31 -19.46 -2.28
N ASN A 17 4.56 -19.85 -2.48
CA ASN A 17 5.58 -19.81 -1.44
C ASN A 17 6.29 -18.46 -1.45
N GLY A 18 6.43 -17.83 -0.29
CA GLY A 18 7.10 -16.53 -0.18
C GLY A 18 7.20 -16.04 1.25
N ASP A 19 7.53 -14.76 1.39
CA ASP A 19 7.59 -14.06 2.67
C ASP A 19 6.86 -12.71 2.55
N LEU A 20 6.21 -12.29 3.64
CA LEU A 20 5.65 -10.95 3.76
C LEU A 20 6.81 -9.96 3.90
N VAL A 21 6.88 -8.99 2.99
CA VAL A 21 7.90 -7.94 2.98
C VAL A 21 7.43 -6.74 3.79
N ALA A 22 6.19 -6.29 3.55
CA ALA A 22 5.58 -5.19 4.27
C ALA A 22 4.06 -5.31 4.25
N SER A 23 3.42 -4.73 5.25
CA SER A 23 1.98 -4.51 5.26
C SER A 23 1.66 -3.16 5.85
N VAL A 24 0.65 -2.51 5.29
CA VAL A 24 0.05 -1.27 5.78
C VAL A 24 -1.46 -1.46 5.85
N ASP A 25 -2.06 -0.83 6.84
CA ASP A 25 -3.49 -0.82 7.08
C ASP A 25 -3.93 0.64 7.21
N ASP A 26 -4.91 1.04 6.41
CA ASP A 26 -5.56 2.36 6.50
C ASP A 26 -7.02 2.15 6.88
N GLN A 27 -7.41 2.71 8.02
CA GLN A 27 -8.79 2.67 8.50
C GLN A 27 -9.40 4.05 8.36
N ARG A 28 -10.53 4.11 7.63
CA ARG A 28 -11.35 5.31 7.52
C ARG A 28 -12.69 5.07 8.15
N MET A 29 -13.00 5.88 9.15
CA MET A 29 -14.30 5.87 9.81
C MET A 29 -15.00 7.20 9.57
N THR A 30 -16.22 7.11 9.06
CA THR A 30 -17.17 8.23 8.97
C THR A 30 -18.36 7.92 9.87
N ALA A 31 -19.29 8.87 10.04
CA ALA A 31 -20.45 8.72 10.93
C ALA A 31 -21.31 7.47 10.62
N SER A 32 -21.29 6.96 9.38
CA SER A 32 -22.18 5.88 8.93
C SER A 32 -21.47 4.73 8.22
N ILE A 33 -20.17 4.83 7.96
CA ILE A 33 -19.39 3.85 7.18
C ILE A 33 -18.00 3.71 7.80
N HIS A 34 -17.60 2.46 8.02
CA HIS A 34 -16.22 2.09 8.34
C HIS A 34 -15.63 1.33 7.16
N THR A 35 -14.51 1.82 6.64
CA THR A 35 -13.73 1.18 5.58
C THR A 35 -12.33 0.89 6.10
N ARG A 36 -11.81 -0.30 5.82
CA ARG A 36 -10.45 -0.71 6.15
C ARG A 36 -9.76 -1.22 4.89
N LEU A 37 -8.73 -0.53 4.46
CA LEU A 37 -7.88 -0.91 3.35
C LEU A 37 -6.58 -1.52 3.88
N GLN A 38 -6.33 -2.78 3.57
CA GLN A 38 -5.07 -3.46 3.87
C GLN A 38 -4.30 -3.68 2.56
N LEU A 39 -3.07 -3.19 2.54
CA LEU A 39 -2.09 -3.48 1.49
C LEU A 39 -0.98 -4.35 2.06
N SER A 40 -0.67 -5.46 1.40
CA SER A 40 0.40 -6.37 1.80
C SER A 40 1.28 -6.69 0.60
N LEU A 41 2.59 -6.50 0.74
CA LEU A 41 3.58 -6.83 -0.26
C LEU A 41 4.31 -8.11 0.13
N TYR A 42 4.31 -9.09 -0.77
CA TYR A 42 4.99 -10.36 -0.60
C TYR A 42 6.12 -10.51 -1.60
N LYS A 43 7.19 -11.20 -1.21
CA LYS A 43 8.25 -11.66 -2.10
C LYS A 43 8.13 -13.17 -2.24
N THR A 44 7.92 -13.62 -3.47
CA THR A 44 7.81 -15.03 -3.81
C THR A 44 9.18 -15.72 -3.78
N ALA A 45 9.18 -17.05 -3.66
CA ALA A 45 10.39 -17.87 -3.71
C ALA A 45 11.20 -17.72 -5.01
N VAL A 46 10.51 -17.40 -6.12
CA VAL A 46 11.12 -17.18 -7.44
C VAL A 46 11.58 -15.74 -7.66
N GLY A 47 11.56 -14.90 -6.62
CA GLY A 47 12.06 -13.52 -6.66
C GLY A 47 11.08 -12.47 -7.21
N ARG A 48 9.86 -12.85 -7.59
CA ARG A 48 8.78 -11.92 -7.96
C ARG A 48 8.10 -11.32 -6.74
N PHE A 49 7.39 -10.21 -6.94
CA PHE A 49 6.64 -9.52 -5.91
C PHE A 49 5.13 -9.66 -6.15
N ILE A 50 4.36 -9.78 -5.07
CA ILE A 50 2.89 -9.80 -5.12
C ILE A 50 2.37 -8.69 -4.22
N LEU A 51 1.66 -7.72 -4.82
CA LEU A 51 0.91 -6.70 -4.09
C LEU A 51 -0.51 -7.20 -3.90
N ALA A 52 -0.87 -7.50 -2.65
CA ALA A 52 -2.21 -7.90 -2.26
C ALA A 52 -2.97 -6.70 -1.68
N LEU A 53 -4.25 -6.62 -2.00
CA LEU A 53 -5.20 -5.63 -1.51
C LEU A 53 -6.40 -6.34 -0.89
N ALA A 54 -6.79 -5.91 0.31
CA ALA A 54 -8.06 -6.26 0.92
C ALA A 54 -8.78 -4.97 1.34
N LEU A 55 -9.90 -4.67 0.71
CA LEU A 55 -10.76 -3.54 1.07
C LEU A 55 -12.00 -4.08 1.78
N HIS A 56 -12.05 -3.90 3.09
CA HIS A 56 -13.21 -4.21 3.89
C HIS A 56 -14.09 -2.96 4.00
N HIS A 57 -15.33 -3.08 3.54
CA HIS A 57 -16.35 -2.06 3.61
C HIS A 57 -17.44 -2.54 4.57
N PHE A 58 -17.63 -1.84 5.68
CA PHE A 58 -18.61 -2.14 6.71
C PHE A 58 -19.71 -1.07 6.70
N PRO A 59 -20.68 -1.13 5.76
CA PRO A 59 -21.87 -0.31 5.82
C PRO A 59 -22.84 -0.86 6.88
N SER A 60 -23.82 -0.06 7.30
CA SER A 60 -24.83 -0.46 8.29
C SER A 60 -25.69 -1.68 7.91
N SER A 61 -25.70 -2.09 6.63
CA SER A 61 -26.52 -3.19 6.12
C SER A 61 -25.78 -4.53 6.07
N GLU A 62 -24.68 -4.63 5.29
CA GLU A 62 -23.94 -5.87 5.12
C GLU A 62 -22.45 -5.61 4.81
N PRO A 63 -21.51 -6.21 5.55
CA PRO A 63 -20.10 -6.05 5.30
C PRO A 63 -19.68 -6.71 3.98
N LYS A 64 -18.94 -5.96 3.16
CA LYS A 64 -18.36 -6.45 1.89
C LYS A 64 -16.85 -6.40 1.97
N THR A 65 -16.18 -7.45 1.49
CA THR A 65 -14.72 -7.45 1.37
C THR A 65 -14.33 -7.67 -0.08
N PHE A 66 -13.49 -6.79 -0.61
CA PHE A 66 -12.92 -6.90 -1.94
C PHE A 66 -11.46 -7.33 -1.82
N HIS A 67 -11.09 -8.38 -2.55
CA HIS A 67 -9.73 -8.89 -2.58
C HIS A 67 -9.12 -8.78 -3.97
N GLY A 68 -7.94 -8.16 -4.06
CA GLY A 68 -7.14 -8.05 -5.27
C GLY A 68 -5.71 -8.54 -5.03
N ALA A 69 -5.07 -9.06 -6.07
CA ALA A 69 -3.65 -9.40 -6.03
C ALA A 69 -3.03 -9.17 -7.42
N LEU A 70 -1.92 -8.46 -7.46
CA LEU A 70 -1.15 -8.16 -8.67
C LEU A 70 0.28 -8.65 -8.51
N ALA A 71 0.81 -9.29 -9.55
CA ALA A 71 2.18 -9.78 -9.58
C ALA A 71 3.07 -8.81 -10.36
N PHE A 72 4.28 -8.60 -9.86
CA PHE A 72 5.27 -7.69 -10.44
C PHE A 72 6.64 -8.36 -10.45
N ASP A 73 7.42 -8.13 -11.50
CA ASP A 73 8.79 -8.64 -11.58
C ASP A 73 9.79 -7.78 -10.79
N SER A 74 9.44 -6.54 -10.44
CA SER A 74 10.36 -5.62 -9.77
C SER A 74 9.66 -4.52 -8.97
N PHE A 75 10.35 -3.99 -7.95
CA PHE A 75 9.91 -2.81 -7.20
C PHE A 75 9.71 -1.56 -8.07
N ALA A 76 10.49 -1.42 -9.15
CA ALA A 76 10.33 -0.32 -10.10
C ALA A 76 8.94 -0.34 -10.77
N THR A 77 8.48 -1.53 -11.19
CA THR A 77 7.15 -1.73 -11.79
C THR A 77 6.03 -1.47 -10.79
N ILE A 78 6.23 -1.85 -9.52
CA ILE A 78 5.28 -1.53 -8.45
C ILE A 78 5.14 -0.01 -8.30
N ARG A 79 6.27 0.72 -8.27
CA ARG A 79 6.26 2.18 -8.16
C ARG A 79 5.58 2.87 -9.34
N ASP A 80 5.83 2.38 -10.55
CA ASP A 80 5.21 2.90 -11.76
C ASP A 80 3.69 2.69 -11.75
N PHE A 81 3.25 1.47 -11.39
CA PHE A 81 1.83 1.16 -11.21
C PHE A 81 1.17 2.05 -10.15
N LEU A 82 1.83 2.29 -9.01
CA LEU A 82 1.29 3.17 -7.96
C LEU A 82 1.24 4.65 -8.36
N ALA A 83 2.00 5.05 -9.38
CA ALA A 83 1.98 6.40 -9.94
C ALA A 83 0.93 6.58 -11.05
N SER A 84 0.41 5.47 -11.61
CA SER A 84 -0.63 5.49 -12.64
C SER A 84 -1.99 5.91 -12.07
N GLU A 85 -2.94 6.27 -12.94
CA GLU A 85 -4.29 6.67 -12.54
C GLU A 85 -5.01 5.56 -11.75
N ASP A 86 -4.83 4.29 -12.13
CA ASP A 86 -5.38 3.13 -11.42
C ASP A 86 -4.77 2.95 -10.01
N GLY A 87 -3.48 3.30 -9.85
CA GLY A 87 -2.77 3.21 -8.58
C GLY A 87 -2.98 4.42 -7.66
N ARG A 88 -3.44 5.56 -8.20
CA ARG A 88 -3.59 6.82 -7.45
C ARG A 88 -4.52 6.73 -6.25
N ALA A 89 -5.57 5.93 -6.36
CA ALA A 89 -6.50 5.68 -5.25
C ALA A 89 -5.81 5.00 -4.05
N LEU A 90 -4.67 4.33 -4.28
CA LEU A 90 -3.89 3.63 -3.27
C LEU A 90 -2.60 4.38 -2.90
N SER A 91 -2.27 5.51 -3.55
CA SER A 91 -0.95 6.14 -3.46
C SER A 91 -0.54 6.52 -2.04
N ASP A 92 -1.47 6.95 -1.19
CA ASP A 92 -1.16 7.36 0.19
C ASP A 92 -0.73 6.16 1.05
N THR A 93 -1.55 5.11 1.06
CA THR A 93 -1.26 3.84 1.76
C THR A 93 -0.06 3.11 1.14
N ALA A 94 0.11 3.21 -0.18
CA ALA A 94 1.20 2.56 -0.90
C ALA A 94 2.54 3.29 -0.73
N GLY A 95 2.53 4.61 -0.53
CA GLY A 95 3.70 5.38 -0.12
C GLY A 95 4.25 4.84 1.20
N GLN A 96 3.38 4.71 2.21
CA GLN A 96 3.74 4.13 3.51
C GLN A 96 4.25 2.69 3.39
N LEU A 97 3.69 1.90 2.47
CA LEU A 97 4.12 0.52 2.21
C LEU A 97 5.54 0.50 1.66
N LEU A 98 5.84 1.36 0.68
CA LEU A 98 7.17 1.48 0.09
C LEU A 98 8.20 1.99 1.10
N GLU A 99 7.84 2.95 1.95
CA GLU A 99 8.69 3.42 3.05
C GLU A 99 9.10 2.29 3.99
N ARG A 100 8.16 1.42 4.37
CA ARG A 100 8.45 0.25 5.24
C ARG A 100 9.39 -0.77 4.60
N THR A 101 9.45 -0.81 3.27
CA THR A 101 10.38 -1.67 2.54
C THR A 101 11.75 -1.04 2.28
N GLY A 102 11.98 0.21 2.74
CA GLY A 102 13.19 0.97 2.43
C GLY A 102 13.24 1.51 0.99
N HIS A 103 12.13 1.41 0.25
CA HIS A 103 12.00 1.83 -1.16
C HIS A 103 11.11 3.06 -1.33
N ALA A 104 11.12 3.96 -0.34
CA ALA A 104 10.35 5.20 -0.34
C ALA A 104 10.41 5.91 -1.71
N PRO A 105 9.29 6.43 -2.25
CA PRO A 105 9.34 7.32 -3.39
C PRO A 105 10.22 8.52 -2.99
N ARG A 106 11.27 8.79 -3.77
CA ARG A 106 12.11 10.00 -3.62
C ARG A 106 11.28 11.23 -4.01
N SER A 107 10.29 11.59 -3.20
CA SER A 107 9.53 12.82 -3.34
C SER A 107 9.51 13.55 -2.01
N ALA A 108 10.13 14.73 -2.04
CA ALA A 108 10.18 15.74 -1.00
C ALA A 108 10.88 15.32 0.31
N MET A 109 12.20 15.14 0.21
CA MET A 109 13.06 15.74 1.24
C MET A 109 12.74 17.24 1.22
N ARG A 110 11.80 17.67 2.07
CA ARG A 110 11.50 19.08 2.32
C ARG A 110 12.84 19.71 2.63
N ALA A 111 13.33 20.53 1.71
CA ALA A 111 14.46 21.40 1.98
C ALA A 111 14.15 22.10 3.31
N PRO A 112 15.09 22.14 4.28
CA PRO A 112 14.88 22.92 5.47
C PRO A 112 14.62 24.36 5.02
N THR A 113 13.38 24.83 5.21
CA THR A 113 12.98 26.20 4.95
C THR A 113 13.74 27.08 5.93
N ARG A 114 14.97 27.46 5.57
CA ARG A 114 15.73 28.48 6.28
C ARG A 114 15.33 29.84 5.70
N MET A 115 14.14 30.27 6.08
CA MET A 115 13.65 31.64 6.00
C MET A 115 12.91 31.88 7.33
N HIS A 116 13.06 32.97 8.07
CA HIS A 116 13.84 34.20 7.97
C HIS A 116 13.55 34.90 9.31
N GLN A 117 14.51 35.56 9.95
CA GLN A 117 14.26 36.90 10.54
C GLN A 117 15.55 37.56 11.01
N ARG A 118 15.98 38.53 10.20
CA ARG A 118 16.61 39.77 10.65
C ARG A 118 15.65 40.48 11.62
N SER A 119 16.19 41.11 12.67
CA SER A 119 16.09 42.56 12.98
C SER A 119 16.08 42.87 14.49
N GLY A 120 16.74 43.97 14.86
CA GLY A 120 16.55 44.74 16.11
C GLY A 120 17.75 44.67 17.07
N HIS A 121 18.73 45.58 17.04
CA HIS A 121 18.75 46.93 17.64
C HIS A 121 18.61 46.93 19.18
N VAL A 122 19.73 47.07 19.88
CA VAL A 122 20.10 48.15 20.83
C VAL A 122 21.61 48.11 21.01
#